data_AF-A0A960EJQ5-F1
#
_entry.id   AF-A0A960EJQ5-F1
#
_cell.length_a   1.000
_cell.length_b   1.000
_cell.length_c   1.000
_cell.angle_alpha   90.00
_cell.angle_beta   90.00
_cell.angle_gamma   90.00
#
_symmetry.space_group_name_H-M   'P 1'
#
loop_
_entity.id
_entity.type
_entity.pdbx_description
1 polymer ?
#
loop_
_entity_poly.entity_id
_entity_poly.type
_entity_poly.pdbx_seq_one_letter_code
_entity_poly.pdbx_strand_id
1 'polypeptide(L)'
;MREHRVPLVEDHAMFALDWGTDRLPPPIAAHAPDHPIAVVGSYSKRFWAGLRVGFVRAPGPVAARLVRVKATHDLGSSAVSQAMA
;
A
#
# COMPACT_ATOMS: atom_id res chain seq x y z
N MET A 1 -7.50 -19.57 -0.11
CA MET A 1 -7.38 -18.25 0.57
C MET A 1 -8.65 -17.89 1.34
N ARG A 2 -9.81 -17.69 0.70
CA ARG A 2 -11.10 -17.45 1.39
C ARG A 2 -11.47 -18.57 2.37
N GLU A 3 -11.32 -19.82 1.95
CA GLU A 3 -11.60 -21.00 2.78
C GLU A 3 -10.70 -21.12 4.02
N HIS A 4 -9.45 -20.65 3.91
CA HIS A 4 -8.47 -20.69 5.01
C HIS A 4 -8.44 -19.41 5.86
N ARG A 5 -9.29 -18.41 5.55
CA ARG A 5 -9.36 -17.12 6.26
C ARG A 5 -8.00 -16.40 6.41
N VAL A 6 -7.10 -16.60 5.47
CA VAL A 6 -5.76 -15.97 5.49
C VAL A 6 -5.87 -14.55 4.93
N PRO A 7 -5.42 -13.52 5.65
CA PRO A 7 -5.34 -12.16 5.10
C PRO A 7 -4.26 -12.05 4.03
N LEU A 8 -4.51 -11.21 3.02
CA LEU A 8 -3.58 -11.00 1.91
C LEU A 8 -2.91 -9.63 2.01
N VAL A 9 -1.64 -9.58 1.65
CA VAL A 9 -0.91 -8.32 1.40
C VAL A 9 -0.52 -8.29 -0.07
N GLU A 10 -0.98 -7.26 -0.77
CA GLU A 10 -0.69 -7.02 -2.17
C GLU A 10 0.38 -5.94 -2.28
N ASP A 11 1.59 -6.30 -2.72
CA ASP A 11 2.68 -5.35 -2.93
C ASP A 11 2.56 -4.69 -4.31
N HIS A 12 2.30 -3.39 -4.31
CA HIS A 12 2.09 -2.53 -5.47
C HIS A 12 3.27 -1.58 -5.71
N ALA A 13 4.44 -1.82 -5.12
CA ALA A 13 5.61 -0.96 -5.28
C ALA A 13 6.05 -0.77 -6.74
N MET A 14 5.82 -1.78 -7.59
CA MET A 14 6.17 -1.76 -9.02
C MET A 14 4.96 -1.48 -9.93
N PHE A 15 3.76 -1.31 -9.38
CA PHE A 15 2.52 -1.26 -10.14
C PHE A 15 2.50 -0.15 -11.19
N ALA A 16 3.15 0.98 -10.91
CA ALA A 16 3.22 2.11 -11.83
C ALA A 16 4.39 2.06 -12.83
N LEU A 17 5.15 0.96 -12.88
CA LEU A 17 6.25 0.75 -13.82
C LEU A 17 5.86 -0.22 -14.95
N ASP A 18 4.55 -0.43 -15.15
CA ASP A 18 4.04 -1.24 -16.24
C ASP A 18 4.41 -0.61 -17.60
N TRP A 19 4.85 -1.46 -18.53
CA TRP A 19 5.28 -1.06 -19.87
C TRP A 19 4.24 -1.45 -20.94
N GLY A 20 3.11 -2.04 -20.53
CA GLY A 20 2.00 -2.49 -21.37
C GLY A 20 0.91 -1.43 -21.58
N THR A 21 0.07 -1.65 -22.59
CA THR A 21 -0.88 -0.68 -23.18
C THR A 21 -1.98 -0.16 -22.25
N ASP A 22 -2.27 1.14 -22.38
CA ASP A 22 -3.45 1.98 -22.05
C ASP A 22 -4.18 1.87 -20.69
N ARG A 23 -4.14 0.76 -19.93
CA ARG A 23 -4.76 0.71 -18.60
C ARG A 23 -4.19 -0.36 -17.67
N LEU A 24 -3.70 0.07 -16.51
CA LEU A 24 -3.26 -0.81 -15.43
C LEU A 24 -4.41 -1.73 -14.96
N PRO A 25 -4.16 -3.05 -14.78
CA PRO A 25 -5.16 -3.96 -14.26
C PRO A 25 -5.53 -3.56 -12.82
N PRO A 26 -6.80 -3.70 -12.41
CA PRO A 26 -7.18 -3.41 -11.04
C PRO A 26 -6.47 -4.36 -10.04
N PRO A 27 -6.24 -3.92 -8.79
CA PRO A 27 -5.68 -4.78 -7.74
C PRO A 27 -6.59 -5.98 -7.45
N ILE A 28 -6.02 -7.04 -6.86
CA ILE A 28 -6.80 -8.16 -6.28
C ILE A 28 -7.84 -7.61 -5.29
N ALA A 29 -7.44 -6.57 -4.54
CA ALA A 29 -8.27 -5.51 -3.95
C ALA A 29 -9.70 -5.39 -4.48
N ALA A 30 -9.80 -5.12 -5.78
CA ALA A 30 -11.03 -4.74 -6.46
C ALA A 30 -11.97 -5.93 -6.71
N HIS A 31 -11.46 -7.16 -6.70
CA HIS A 31 -12.21 -8.37 -7.02
C HIS A 31 -12.72 -9.12 -5.78
N ALA A 32 -12.26 -8.74 -4.58
CA ALA A 32 -12.64 -9.41 -3.34
C ALA A 32 -12.88 -8.40 -2.20
N PRO A 33 -13.91 -7.54 -2.31
CA PRO A 33 -14.16 -6.45 -1.34
C PRO A 33 -14.37 -6.95 0.10
N ASP A 34 -14.90 -8.16 0.28
CA ASP A 34 -15.17 -8.75 1.60
C ASP A 34 -13.99 -9.55 2.18
N HIS A 35 -12.88 -9.68 1.44
CA HIS A 35 -11.70 -10.41 1.92
C HIS A 35 -10.72 -9.42 2.56
N PRO A 36 -10.05 -9.78 3.69
CA PRO A 36 -9.09 -8.89 4.33
C PRO A 36 -7.80 -8.79 3.50
N ILE A 37 -7.79 -7.83 2.57
CA ILE A 37 -6.66 -7.54 1.68
C ILE A 37 -6.11 -6.15 2.00
N ALA A 38 -4.80 -6.05 2.22
CA ALA A 38 -4.09 -4.79 2.32
C ALA A 38 -3.26 -4.56 1.06
N VAL A 39 -3.44 -3.42 0.39
CA VAL A 39 -2.63 -3.01 -0.76
C VAL A 39 -1.56 -2.04 -0.29
N VAL A 40 -0.29 -2.38 -0.50
CA VAL A 40 0.87 -1.59 -0.06
C VAL A 40 1.55 -0.98 -1.27
N GLY A 41 1.61 0.35 -1.33
CA GLY A 41 2.28 1.07 -2.40
C GLY A 41 3.57 1.76 -1.93
N SER A 42 4.46 2.04 -2.88
CA SER A 42 5.68 2.81 -2.64
C SER A 42 5.93 3.84 -3.73
N TYR A 43 6.59 4.93 -3.34
CA TYR A 43 7.15 5.93 -4.26
C TYR A 43 8.61 5.63 -4.65
N SER A 44 9.23 4.60 -4.06
CA SER A 44 10.65 4.27 -4.27
C SER A 44 11.02 3.98 -5.73
N LYS A 45 10.07 3.48 -6.51
CA LYS A 45 10.29 2.99 -7.89
C LYS A 45 9.74 3.93 -8.96
N ARG A 46 9.00 4.96 -8.55
CA ARG A 46 8.53 6.05 -9.42
C ARG A 46 9.38 7.31 -9.32
N PHE A 47 9.89 7.61 -8.11
CA PHE A 47 10.64 8.83 -7.84
C PHE A 47 12.04 8.50 -7.33
N TRP A 48 12.17 8.20 -6.04
CA TRP A 48 13.45 7.94 -5.40
C TRP A 48 13.28 7.14 -4.11
N ALA A 49 14.08 6.09 -3.94
CA ALA A 49 14.04 5.23 -2.76
C ALA A 49 14.38 5.96 -1.45
N GLY A 50 15.10 7.08 -1.52
CA GLY A 50 15.47 7.88 -0.34
C GLY A 50 14.35 8.76 0.22
N LEU A 51 13.22 8.93 -0.49
CA LEU A 51 12.05 9.63 0.08
C LEU A 51 11.49 8.89 1.30
N ARG A 52 11.61 7.55 1.32
CA ARG A 52 11.03 6.67 2.35
C ARG A 52 9.51 6.84 2.52
N VAL A 53 8.81 7.21 1.44
CA VAL A 53 7.35 7.39 1.44
C VAL A 53 6.66 6.24 0.70
N GLY A 54 5.56 5.78 1.29
CA GLY A 54 4.64 4.79 0.73
C GLY A 54 3.27 4.92 1.39
N PHE A 55 2.35 4.04 1.02
CA PHE A 55 1.00 4.03 1.57
C PHE A 55 0.50 2.60 1.76
N VAL A 56 -0.54 2.45 2.58
CA VAL A 56 -1.29 1.20 2.73
C VAL A 56 -2.78 1.50 2.64
N ARG A 57 -3.49 0.75 1.80
CA ARG A 57 -4.95 0.72 1.74
C ARG A 57 -5.41 -0.60 2.34
N ALA A 58 -6.23 -0.55 3.37
CA ALA A 58 -6.73 -1.73 4.08
C ALA A 58 -8.13 -1.46 4.65
N PRO A 59 -8.87 -2.48 5.12
CA PRO A 59 -10.12 -2.27 5.85
C PRO A 59 -9.94 -1.32 7.03
N GLY A 60 -10.93 -0.47 7.31
CA GLY A 60 -10.85 0.59 8.33
C GLY A 60 -10.27 0.16 9.68
N PRO A 61 -10.73 -0.95 10.29
CA PRO A 61 -10.17 -1.44 11.56
C PRO A 61 -8.68 -1.81 11.48
N VAL A 62 -8.24 -2.37 10.35
CA VAL A 62 -6.83 -2.73 10.09
C VAL A 62 -6.00 -1.47 9.88
N ALA A 63 -6.48 -0.54 9.04
CA ALA A 63 -5.81 0.74 8.81
C ALA A 63 -5.62 1.54 10.12
N ALA A 64 -6.65 1.61 10.96
CA ALA A 64 -6.57 2.27 12.26
C ALA A 64 -5.54 1.61 13.19
N ARG A 65 -5.42 0.28 13.16
CA ARG A 65 -4.38 -0.45 13.91
C ARG A 65 -2.98 -0.13 13.36
N LEU A 66 -2.81 -0.11 12.04
CA LEU A 66 -1.53 0.23 11.41
C LEU A 66 -1.09 1.66 11.75
N VAL A 67 -2.02 2.62 11.78
CA VAL A 67 -1.73 4.00 12.20
C VAL A 67 -1.22 4.05 13.64
N ARG A 68 -1.85 3.33 14.57
CA ARG A 68 -1.38 3.27 15.98
C ARG A 68 0.02 2.65 16.08
N VAL A 69 0.28 1.56 15.35
CA VAL A 69 1.60 0.92 15.31
C VAL A 69 2.65 1.86 14.74
N LYS A 70 2.34 2.56 13.63
CA LYS A 70 3.20 3.59 13.04
C LYS A 70 3.55 4.68 14.05
N ALA A 71 2.54 5.24 14.72
CA ALA A 71 2.74 6.30 15.70
C ALA A 71 3.69 5.88 16.84
N THR A 72 3.70 4.61 17.25
CA THR A 72 4.61 4.14 18.31
C THR A 72 6.00 3.73 17.81
N HIS A 73 6.17 3.44 16.52
CA HIS A 73 7.45 2.94 15.97
C HIS A 73 8.31 4.04 15.34
N ASP A 74 7.72 4.94 14.56
CA ASP A 74 8.46 5.92 13.76
C ASP A 74 7.86 7.33 13.78
N LEU A 75 6.81 7.56 14.58
CA LEU A 75 6.13 8.85 14.74
C LEU A 75 5.59 9.48 13.44
N GLY A 76 5.63 8.77 12.31
CA GLY A 76 5.21 9.27 11.01
C GLY A 76 6.28 9.11 9.92
N SER A 77 6.16 9.92 8.87
CA SER A 77 7.17 10.01 7.81
C SER A 77 7.59 11.47 7.66
N SER A 78 8.76 11.71 7.10
CA SER A 78 9.27 13.07 6.82
C SER A 78 8.22 13.90 6.09
N ALA A 79 7.78 15.01 6.69
CA ALA A 79 6.81 15.92 6.09
C ALA A 79 7.35 16.53 4.78
N VAL A 80 8.66 16.81 4.71
CA VAL A 80 9.31 17.28 3.48
C VAL A 80 9.25 16.20 2.40
N SER A 81 9.57 14.94 2.73
CA SER A 81 9.48 13.84 1.76
C SER A 81 8.04 13.59 1.30
N GLN A 82 7.05 13.79 2.17
CA GLN A 82 5.63 13.70 1.82
C GLN A 82 5.20 14.83 0.88
N ALA A 83 5.71 16.05 1.05
CA ALA A 83 5.41 17.17 0.15
C ALA A 83 6.05 17.02 -1.23
N MET A 84 7.12 16.24 -1.34
CA MET A 84 7.83 15.96 -2.60
C MET A 84 7.29 14.73 -3.35
N ALA A 85 6.57 13.83 -2.67
CA ALA A 85 6.08 12.57 -3.21
C ALA A 85 4.72 12.74 -3.89
#